data_AF-K3XCE4-F1
#
_entry.id   AF-K3XCE4-F1
#
_cell.length_a   1.000
_cell.length_b   1.000
_cell.length_c   1.000
_cell.angle_alpha   90.00
_cell.angle_beta   90.00
_cell.angle_gamma   90.00
#
_symmetry.space_group_name_H-M   'P 1'
#
loop_
_entity.id
_entity.type
_entity.pdbx_description
1 polymer ?
#
loop_
_entity_poly.entity_id
_entity_poly.type
_entity_poly.pdbx_seq_one_letter_code
_entity_poly.pdbx_strand_id
1 'polypeptide(L)' 'MWKRSKPLPSPQINVEKTHDIYTKFLPYVSSEFASAPICIAPTAEEFAQAKQKKRSRAVIVTEKLAARRKVSQSGVV' A
#
# COMPACT_ATOMS: atom_id res chain seq x y z
N MET A 1 36.21 -3.79 -16.58
CA MET A 1 34.96 -4.15 -17.28
C MET A 1 33.80 -4.06 -16.31
N TRP A 2 32.89 -3.10 -16.48
CA TRP A 2 31.67 -3.02 -15.67
C TRP A 2 30.69 -4.07 -16.19
N LYS A 3 30.33 -5.05 -15.36
CA LYS A 3 29.33 -6.06 -15.72
C LYS A 3 27.98 -5.34 -15.88
N ARG A 4 27.35 -5.45 -17.05
CA ARG A 4 25.96 -4.99 -17.25
C ARG A 4 25.06 -5.76 -16.28
N SER A 5 24.58 -5.09 -15.24
CA SER A 5 23.58 -5.63 -14.34
C SER A 5 22.29 -5.89 -15.11
N LYS A 6 21.61 -6.99 -14.81
CA LYS A 6 20.27 -7.26 -15.36
C LYS A 6 19.35 -6.08 -15.02
N PRO A 7 18.43 -5.69 -15.93
CA PRO A 7 17.46 -4.64 -15.62
C PRO A 7 16.68 -5.03 -14.38
N LEU A 8 16.53 -4.10 -13.44
CA LEU A 8 15.65 -4.31 -12.29
C LEU A 8 14.20 -4.40 -12.79
N PRO A 9 13.36 -5.25 -12.17
CA PRO A 9 11.94 -5.23 -12.45
C PRO A 9 11.39 -3.84 -12.12
N SER A 10 10.39 -3.40 -12.91
CA SER A 10 9.68 -2.16 -12.63
C SER A 10 9.10 -2.18 -11.21
N PRO A 11 9.14 -1.06 -10.48
CA PRO A 11 8.57 -1.00 -9.14
C PRO A 11 7.07 -1.33 -9.21
N GLN A 12 6.62 -2.22 -8.32
CA GLN A 12 5.21 -2.55 -8.23
C GLN A 12 4.43 -1.34 -7.69
N ILE A 13 3.34 -1.00 -8.37
CA ILE A 13 2.43 0.08 -7.94
C ILE A 13 1.69 -0.41 -6.69
N ASN A 14 1.78 0.36 -5.61
CA ASN A 14 1.02 0.07 -4.40
C ASN A 14 -0.43 0.53 -4.56
N VAL A 15 -1.29 -0.40 -5.00
CA VAL A 15 -2.73 -0.18 -5.18
C VAL A 15 -3.44 0.39 -3.95
N GLU A 16 -2.96 0.12 -2.72
CA GLU A 16 -3.56 0.69 -1.50
C GLU A 16 -3.36 2.21 -1.39
N LYS A 17 -2.33 2.73 -2.06
CA LYS A 17 -1.95 4.15 -2.02
C LYS A 17 -2.39 4.91 -3.26
N THR A 18 -2.75 4.24 -4.35
CA THR A 18 -3.17 4.89 -5.60
C THR A 18 -4.36 5.83 -5.39
N HIS A 19 -5.37 5.41 -4.61
CA HIS A 19 -6.50 6.28 -4.28
C HIS A 19 -6.10 7.49 -3.43
N ASP A 20 -5.25 7.29 -2.41
CA ASP A 20 -4.74 8.38 -1.57
C ASP A 20 -3.95 9.40 -2.41
N ILE A 21 -3.13 8.93 -3.35
CA ILE A 21 -2.36 9.78 -4.26
C ILE A 21 -3.30 10.55 -5.17
N TYR A 22 -4.26 9.87 -5.81
CA TYR A 22 -5.20 10.50 -6.72
C TYR A 22 -6.07 11.57 -6.03
N THR A 23 -6.53 11.31 -4.80
CA THR A 23 -7.43 12.23 -4.09
C THR A 23 -6.72 13.34 -3.34
N LYS A 24 -5.54 13.08 -2.76
CA LYS A 24 -4.85 14.03 -1.88
C LYS A 24 -3.66 14.70 -2.53
N PHE A 25 -2.98 14.01 -3.43
CA PHE A 25 -1.73 14.50 -4.02
C PHE A 25 -1.98 15.25 -5.32
N LEU A 26 -2.91 14.75 -6.15
CA LEU A 26 -3.24 15.32 -7.46
C LEU A 26 -3.49 16.84 -7.46
N PRO A 27 -4.17 17.46 -6.46
CA PRO A 27 -4.35 18.90 -6.42
C PRO A 27 -3.05 19.71 -6.32
N TYR A 28 -1.97 19.08 -5.87
CA TYR A 28 -0.65 19.70 -5.68
C TYR A 28 0.35 19.24 -6.75
N VAL A 29 -0.06 18.42 -7.72
CA VAL A 29 0.80 17.97 -8.81
C VAL A 29 0.91 19.08 -9.86
N SER A 30 2.15 19.48 -10.16
CA SER A 30 2.45 20.39 -11.26
C SER A 30 1.96 19.82 -12.59
N SER A 31 1.49 20.68 -13.49
CA SER A 31 0.94 20.27 -14.79
C SER A 31 1.91 19.43 -15.62
N GLU A 32 3.22 19.64 -15.45
CA GLU A 32 4.27 18.87 -16.12
C GLU A 32 4.28 17.37 -15.73
N PHE A 33 3.73 17.03 -14.56
CA PHE A 33 3.66 15.66 -14.04
C PHE A 33 2.24 15.08 -14.02
N ALA A 34 1.25 15.80 -14.54
CA ALA A 34 -0.13 15.31 -14.58
C ALA A 34 -0.29 14.06 -15.46
N SER A 35 0.61 13.85 -16.43
CA SER A 35 0.66 12.66 -17.29
C SER A 35 1.39 11.48 -16.66
N ALA A 36 1.97 11.63 -15.46
CA ALA A 36 2.65 10.54 -14.79
C ALA A 36 1.67 9.40 -14.50
N PRO A 37 2.07 8.12 -14.67
CA PRO A 37 1.18 6.97 -14.41
C PRO A 37 0.57 6.94 -13.01
N ILE A 38 1.25 7.55 -12.04
CA ILE A 38 0.80 7.64 -10.64
C ILE A 38 -0.37 8.60 -10.43
N CYS A 39 -0.59 9.52 -11.38
CA CYS A 39 -1.65 10.52 -11.37
C CYS A 39 -2.93 10.02 -12.08
N ILE A 40 -2.88 8.85 -12.72
CA ILE A 40 -4.03 8.25 -13.41
C ILE A 40 -5.08 7.84 -12.38
N ALA A 41 -6.35 8.13 -12.69
CA ALA A 41 -7.46 7.73 -11.86
C ALA A 41 -7.50 6.20 -11.71
N PRO A 42 -7.50 5.66 -10.47
CA PRO A 42 -7.62 4.22 -10.28
C PRO A 42 -9.00 3.73 -10.73
N THR A 43 -9.06 2.51 -11.26
CA THR A 43 -10.31 1.84 -11.60
C THR A 43 -11.09 1.43 -10.34
N ALA A 44 -12.40 1.19 -10.49
CA ALA A 44 -13.24 0.72 -9.40
C ALA A 44 -12.78 -0.63 -8.83
N GLU A 45 -12.23 -1.51 -9.68
CA GLU A 45 -11.70 -2.81 -9.27
C GLU A 45 -10.42 -2.67 -8.43
N GLU A 46 -9.49 -1.81 -8.85
CA GLU A 46 -8.27 -1.52 -8.08
C GLU A 46 -8.59 -0.93 -6.71
N PHE A 47 -9.60 -0.05 -6.65
CA PHE A 47 -10.09 0.49 -5.39
C PHE A 47 -10.72 -0.59 -4.49
N ALA A 48 -11.52 -1.49 -5.05
CA ALA A 48 -12.11 -2.59 -4.31
C ALA A 48 -11.04 -3.53 -3.75
N GLN A 49 -10.04 -3.90 -4.56
CA GLN A 49 -8.91 -4.73 -4.14
C GLN A 49 -8.09 -4.06 -3.03
N ALA A 50 -7.79 -2.76 -3.17
CA ALA A 50 -7.10 -1.97 -2.15
C ALA A 50 -7.86 -1.97 -0.82
N LYS A 51 -9.18 -1.76 -0.87
CA LYS A 51 -10.05 -1.78 0.32
C LYS A 51 -10.07 -3.14 0.99
N GLN A 52 -10.12 -4.23 0.20
CA GLN A 52 -10.08 -5.59 0.71
C GLN A 52 -8.74 -5.91 1.38
N LYS A 53 -7.61 -5.55 0.75
CA LYS A 53 -6.27 -5.73 1.32
C LYS A 53 -6.07 -4.95 2.62
N LYS A 54 -6.60 -3.72 2.70
CA LYS A 54 -6.56 -2.92 3.93
C LYS A 54 -7.37 -3.58 5.06
N ARG A 55 -8.55 -4.13 4.75
CA ARG A 55 -9.39 -4.85 5.72
C ARG A 55 -8.72 -6.12 6.23
N SER A 56 -8.15 -6.95 5.35
CA SER A 56 -7.48 -8.18 5.77
C SER A 56 -6.29 -7.90 6.70
N ARG A 57 -5.51 -6.84 6.41
CA ARG A 57 -4.44 -6.40 7.31
C ARG A 57 -4.94 -5.94 8.67
N ALA A 58 -6.04 -5.19 8.72
CA ALA A 58 -6.62 -4.74 9.99
C ALA A 58 -7.01 -5.93 10.88
N VAL A 59 -7.61 -6.97 10.31
CA VAL A 59 -7.96 -8.21 11.02
C VAL A 59 -6.71 -8.87 11.62
N ILE A 60 -5.66 -9.07 10.81
CA ILE A 60 -4.40 -9.67 11.27
C ILE A 60 -3.79 -8.87 12.42
N VAL A 61 -3.81 -7.53 12.34
CA VAL A 61 -3.28 -6.66 13.40
C VAL A 61 -4.09 -6.82 14.69
N THR A 62 -5.42 -6.84 14.60
CA THR A 62 -6.28 -7.03 15.77
C THR A 62 -6.10 -8.39 16.41
N GLU A 63 -5.97 -9.46 15.63
CA GLU A 63 -5.69 -10.82 16.14
C GLU A 63 -4.33 -10.89 16.84
N LYS A 64 -3.28 -10.30 16.23
CA LYS A 64 -1.95 -10.24 16.86
C LYS A 64 -1.97 -9.46 18.17
N LEU A 65 -2.71 -8.35 18.23
CA LEU A 65 -2.86 -7.57 19.47
C LEU A 65 -3.63 -8.33 20.54
N ALA A 66 -4.70 -9.04 20.17
CA ALA A 66 -5.47 -9.89 21.06
C ALA A 66 -4.60 -11.04 21.61
N ALA A 67 -3.79 -11.69 20.76
CA ALA A 67 -2.85 -12.72 21.18
C ALA A 67 -1.81 -12.19 22.18
N ARG A 68 -1.21 -11.02 21.93
CA ARG A 68 -0.26 -10.38 22.85
C ARG A 68 -0.89 -10.06 24.22
N ARG A 69 -2.14 -9.60 24.24
CA ARG A 69 -2.89 -9.34 25.49
C ARG A 69 -3.16 -10.63 26.27
N LYS A 70 -3.52 -11.74 25.59
CA LYS A 70 -3.71 -13.04 26.24
C LYS A 70 -2.42 -13.55 26.89
N VAL A 71 -1.29 -13.42 26.18
CA VAL A 71 0.05 -13.79 26.71
C VAL A 71 0.45 -12.93 27.91
N SER A 72 0.16 -11.63 27.91
CA SER A 72 0.47 -10.77 29.07
C SER A 72 -0.46 -11.04 30.26
N GLN A 73 -1.69 -11.50 30.03
CA GLN A 73 -2.64 -11.85 31.11
C GLN A 73 -2.42 -13.27 31.66
N SER A 74 -1.83 -14.17 30.88
CA SER A 74 -1.56 -15.55 31.31
C SER A 74 -0.28 -15.73 32.12
N GLY A 75 0.30 -14.63 32.64
CA GLY A 75 1.39 -14.58 33.62
C GLY A 75 2.14 -15.89 33.87
N VAL A 76 3.11 -16.19 33.00
CA VAL A 76 4.23 -17.05 33.39
C VAL A 76 5.33 -16.10 33.86
N VAL A 77 5.30 -15.84 35.16
CA VAL A 77 6.47 -15.41 35.95
C VAL A 77 7.08 -16.67 36.52
#